data_AF-A0A963EQH1-F1
#
_entry.id   AF-A0A963EQH1-F1
#
_cell.length_a   1.000
_cell.length_b   1.000
_cell.length_c   1.000
_cell.angle_alpha   90.00
_cell.angle_beta   90.00
_cell.angle_gamma   90.00
#
_symmetry.space_group_name_H-M   'P 1'
#
loop_
_entity.id
_entity.type
_entity.pdbx_description
1 polymer ?
#
loop_
_entity_poly.entity_id
_entity_poly.type
_entity_poly.pdbx_seq_one_letter_code
_entity_poly.pdbx_strand_id
1 'polypeptide(L)'
;LRLRQQYFLVSASLQDVLRDWRQRHGDDYAGLADKLCVQLNDTHPALAVPELMRILMDHCYLGWEEAWSITSRTMAYTNHTLLPEALEEWPVAMFESLLPRLLQIIYEIDARFVAEINSKWPGDVARVERMSLISPGPDRMVRMAYLSIVGSFSVNGVAKLHSELLQKGLFRDFAELWPERFNNKTNGVTPRRWLAACNPRLASLISEKIGTGWTTDLPQLEGLASLAEDPDFQQRWRQVRAANKLQLARFIEARTGVSISPAMLYDVQVKRIHEYKRQLLNLLHAVYLFDRNQRGYTDALLPRAIIIGGKAAPGYVMAKNIIKAINCVANTVNNDRRLQDKLRLVFLPDYNVSAMEVICTAADLS
;
A
#
# COMPACT_ATOMS: atom_id res chain seq x y z
N LEU A 1 16.37 9.90 12.47
CA LEU A 1 16.85 9.01 11.38
C LEU A 1 15.88 8.95 10.20
N ARG A 2 14.61 8.53 10.39
CA ARG A 2 13.61 8.47 9.31
C ARG A 2 13.49 9.75 8.47
N LEU A 3 13.36 10.92 9.10
CA LEU A 3 13.32 12.21 8.39
C LEU A 3 14.58 12.44 7.52
N ARG A 4 15.77 12.02 7.98
CA ARG A 4 17.01 12.09 7.17
C ARG A 4 16.95 11.15 5.97
N GLN A 5 16.39 9.95 6.12
CA GLN A 5 16.23 9.00 5.01
C GLN A 5 15.26 9.54 3.95
N GLN A 6 14.13 10.11 4.39
CA GLN A 6 13.17 10.77 3.51
C GLN A 6 13.81 11.95 2.78
N TYR A 7 14.50 12.84 3.51
CA TYR A 7 15.20 13.97 2.90
C TYR A 7 16.27 13.55 1.90
N PHE A 8 17.10 12.57 2.27
CA PHE A 8 18.15 12.04 1.40
C PHE A 8 17.57 11.52 0.08
N LEU A 9 16.47 10.74 0.15
CA LEU A 9 15.79 10.23 -1.03
C LEU A 9 15.30 11.37 -1.93
N VAL A 10 14.56 12.34 -1.38
CA VAL A 10 13.96 13.40 -2.21
C VAL A 10 15.02 14.34 -2.78
N SER A 11 16.03 14.72 -1.99
CA SER A 11 17.06 15.65 -2.44
C SER A 11 17.95 15.02 -3.51
N ALA A 12 18.37 13.76 -3.33
CA ALA A 12 19.16 13.06 -4.34
C ALA A 12 18.36 12.89 -5.65
N SER A 13 17.08 12.50 -5.55
CA SER A 13 16.23 12.27 -6.74
C SER A 13 15.96 13.57 -7.52
N LEU A 14 15.62 14.66 -6.83
CA LEU A 14 15.35 15.95 -7.48
C LEU A 14 16.62 16.54 -8.11
N GLN A 15 17.76 16.45 -7.43
CA GLN A 15 19.03 16.92 -8.00
C GLN A 15 19.43 16.11 -9.24
N ASP A 16 19.18 14.80 -9.26
CA ASP A 16 19.43 13.94 -10.41
C ASP A 16 18.59 14.35 -11.63
N VAL A 17 17.29 14.55 -11.41
CA VAL A 17 16.35 15.01 -12.44
C VAL A 17 16.71 16.41 -12.96
N LEU A 18 17.04 17.35 -12.07
CA LEU A 18 17.43 18.70 -12.46
C LEU A 18 18.81 18.77 -13.12
N ARG A 19 19.71 17.82 -12.83
CA ARG A 19 20.96 17.65 -13.58
C ARG A 19 20.68 17.23 -15.01
N ASP A 20 19.80 16.24 -15.20
CA ASP A 20 19.38 15.77 -16.53
C ASP A 20 18.66 16.88 -17.33
N TRP A 21 17.81 17.67 -16.66
CA TRP A 21 17.19 18.86 -17.24
C TRP A 21 18.24 19.85 -17.75
N ARG A 22 19.17 20.27 -16.89
CA ARG A 22 20.23 21.24 -17.23
C ARG A 22 21.09 20.79 -18.40
N GLN A 23 21.36 19.49 -18.53
CA GLN A 23 22.12 18.95 -19.66
C GLN A 23 21.41 19.12 -21.00
N ARG A 24 20.07 19.14 -21.01
CA ARG A 24 19.26 19.25 -22.24
C ARG A 24 18.75 20.67 -22.52
N HIS A 25 18.50 21.44 -21.47
CA HIS A 25 17.78 22.71 -21.55
C HIS A 25 18.56 23.90 -20.96
N GLY A 26 19.75 23.68 -20.40
CA GLY A 26 20.50 24.72 -19.69
C GLY A 26 19.76 25.19 -18.43
N ASP A 27 19.92 26.47 -18.11
CA ASP A 27 19.29 27.09 -16.93
C ASP A 27 17.90 27.69 -17.24
N ASP A 28 17.27 27.30 -18.35
CA ASP A 28 15.86 27.63 -18.64
C ASP A 28 14.93 26.62 -17.98
N TYR A 29 14.17 27.06 -16.98
CA TYR A 29 13.24 26.24 -16.21
C TYR A 29 11.77 26.45 -16.56
N ALA A 30 11.43 27.33 -17.52
CA ALA A 30 10.06 27.70 -17.82
C ALA A 30 9.20 26.49 -18.28
N GLY A 31 9.82 25.54 -18.99
CA GLY A 31 9.18 24.32 -19.48
C GLY A 31 9.27 23.11 -18.55
N LEU A 32 9.85 23.24 -17.35
CA LEU A 32 10.15 22.10 -16.48
C LEU A 32 8.89 21.34 -16.09
N ALA A 33 7.85 22.06 -15.66
CA ALA A 33 6.58 21.46 -15.20
C ALA A 33 5.81 20.75 -16.33
N ASP A 34 6.10 21.05 -17.60
CA ASP A 34 5.45 20.39 -18.75
C ASP A 34 6.12 19.06 -19.11
N LYS A 35 7.31 18.80 -18.56
CA LYS A 35 8.13 17.61 -18.86
C LYS A 35 8.39 16.74 -17.63
N LEU A 36 8.21 17.28 -16.43
CA LEU A 36 8.43 16.58 -15.18
C LEU A 36 7.13 16.46 -14.38
N CYS A 37 6.84 15.23 -13.93
CA CYS A 37 5.83 14.96 -12.93
C CYS A 37 6.44 14.10 -11.83
N VAL A 38 6.30 14.54 -10.57
CA VAL A 38 6.81 13.88 -9.38
C VAL A 38 5.64 13.34 -8.57
N GLN A 39 5.46 12.02 -8.58
CA GLN A 39 4.40 11.36 -7.81
C GLN A 39 4.87 11.07 -6.37
N LEU A 40 4.27 11.76 -5.42
CA LEU A 40 4.40 11.55 -3.99
C LEU A 40 3.53 10.36 -3.57
N ASN A 41 4.14 9.19 -3.36
CA ASN A 41 3.44 8.01 -2.89
C ASN A 41 3.41 7.99 -1.36
N ASP A 42 2.23 8.26 -0.80
CA ASP A 42 2.01 8.53 0.62
C ASP A 42 2.80 9.79 1.07
N THR A 43 2.92 10.02 2.38
CA THR A 43 3.52 11.23 2.95
C THR A 43 5.05 11.22 3.02
N HIS A 44 5.69 10.06 2.86
CA HIS A 44 7.14 9.92 3.01
C HIS A 44 7.99 10.87 2.12
N PRO A 45 7.65 11.11 0.83
CA PRO A 45 8.40 12.04 -0.02
C PRO A 45 7.86 13.48 0.02
N ALA A 46 7.00 13.86 0.99
CA ALA A 46 6.41 15.20 1.08
C ALA A 46 7.45 16.34 1.08
N LEU A 47 8.65 16.07 1.58
CA LEU A 47 9.78 17.02 1.54
C LEU A 47 10.24 17.39 0.13
N ALA A 48 9.81 16.65 -0.91
CA ALA A 48 10.10 17.01 -2.30
C ALA A 48 9.52 18.39 -2.67
N VAL A 49 8.39 18.79 -2.07
CA VAL A 49 7.78 20.12 -2.28
C VAL A 49 8.75 21.24 -1.85
N PRO A 50 9.14 21.35 -0.56
CA PRO A 50 10.05 22.40 -0.13
C PRO A 50 11.48 22.21 -0.64
N GLU A 51 11.94 20.99 -0.94
CA GLU A 51 13.26 20.77 -1.52
C GLU A 51 13.35 21.24 -2.98
N LEU A 52 12.32 21.02 -3.81
CA LEU A 52 12.29 21.55 -5.16
C LEU A 52 12.28 23.08 -5.13
N MET A 53 11.44 23.68 -4.28
CA MET A 53 11.45 25.12 -4.02
C MET A 53 12.84 25.63 -3.64
N ARG A 54 13.51 24.94 -2.71
CA ARG A 54 14.86 25.31 -2.26
C ARG A 54 15.86 25.27 -3.42
N ILE A 55 15.84 24.23 -4.24
CA ILE A 55 16.80 24.13 -5.36
C ILE A 55 16.52 25.21 -6.41
N LEU A 56 15.26 25.43 -6.78
CA LEU A 56 14.89 26.45 -7.76
C LEU A 56 15.25 27.86 -7.29
N MET A 57 14.98 28.19 -6.03
CA MET A 57 15.28 29.53 -5.51
C MET A 57 16.76 29.72 -5.16
N ASP A 58 17.34 28.81 -4.37
CA ASP A 58 18.64 29.05 -3.77
C ASP A 58 19.80 28.69 -4.71
N HIS A 59 19.59 27.75 -5.65
CA HIS A 59 20.62 27.28 -6.58
C HIS A 59 20.38 27.66 -8.03
N CYS A 60 19.12 27.86 -8.43
CA CYS A 60 18.76 28.28 -9.78
C CYS A 60 18.37 29.76 -9.85
N TYR A 61 18.30 30.45 -8.70
CA TYR A 61 18.03 31.89 -8.57
C TYR A 61 16.66 32.36 -9.07
N LEU A 62 15.66 31.46 -9.08
CA LEU A 62 14.28 31.82 -9.40
C LEU A 62 13.64 32.60 -8.24
N GLY A 63 12.71 33.48 -8.59
CA GLY A 63 11.83 34.11 -7.60
C GLY A 63 10.83 33.10 -7.01
N TRP A 64 10.24 33.44 -5.86
CA TRP A 64 9.26 32.59 -5.18
C TRP A 64 8.09 32.17 -6.10
N GLU A 65 7.47 33.15 -6.78
CA GLU A 65 6.29 32.89 -7.61
C GLU A 65 6.58 31.92 -8.76
N GLU A 66 7.74 32.08 -9.39
CA GLU A 66 8.18 31.23 -10.48
C GLU A 66 8.49 29.80 -9.98
N ALA A 67 9.26 29.69 -8.90
CA ALA A 67 9.57 28.41 -8.29
C ALA A 67 8.32 27.67 -7.78
N TRP A 68 7.36 28.40 -7.20
CA TRP A 68 6.10 27.83 -6.70
C TRP A 68 5.18 27.39 -7.85
N SER A 69 5.09 28.18 -8.92
CA SER A 69 4.34 27.82 -10.13
C SER A 69 4.87 26.52 -10.73
N ILE A 70 6.20 26.37 -10.84
CA ILE A 70 6.84 25.14 -11.32
C ILE A 70 6.56 23.98 -10.35
N THR A 71 6.80 24.18 -9.04
CA THR A 71 6.69 23.12 -8.03
C THR A 71 5.26 22.59 -7.94
N SER A 72 4.28 23.47 -7.79
CA SER A 72 2.87 23.11 -7.64
C SER A 72 2.29 22.40 -8.86
N ARG A 73 2.80 22.70 -10.07
CA ARG A 73 2.44 22.02 -11.32
C ARG A 73 3.20 20.72 -11.59
N THR A 74 4.27 20.46 -10.83
CA THR A 74 5.10 19.26 -10.99
C THR A 74 4.68 18.12 -10.06
N MET A 75 4.13 18.45 -8.88
CA MET A 75 3.88 17.47 -7.82
C MET A 75 2.46 16.91 -7.86
N ALA A 76 2.34 15.59 -7.67
CA ALA A 76 1.06 14.89 -7.51
C ALA A 76 1.12 13.94 -6.31
N TYR A 77 0.05 13.81 -5.53
CA TYR A 77 0.04 13.08 -4.27
C TYR A 77 -0.97 11.92 -4.27
N THR A 78 -0.50 10.71 -3.99
CA THR A 78 -1.36 9.54 -3.72
C THR A 78 -1.45 9.29 -2.22
N ASN A 79 -2.66 9.32 -1.66
CA ASN A 79 -2.90 8.87 -0.29
C ASN A 79 -3.32 7.40 -0.24
N HIS A 80 -2.74 6.64 0.70
CA HIS A 80 -2.96 5.20 0.89
C HIS A 80 -3.66 4.85 2.23
N THR A 81 -4.06 5.83 3.04
CA THR A 81 -4.58 5.59 4.38
C THR A 81 -5.68 6.57 4.77
N LEU A 82 -6.74 6.04 5.38
CA LEU A 82 -7.80 6.83 6.00
C LEU A 82 -7.59 7.04 7.51
N LEU A 83 -6.61 6.36 8.10
CA LEU A 83 -6.30 6.46 9.52
C LEU A 83 -5.51 7.75 9.78
N PRO A 84 -6.07 8.74 10.50
CA PRO A 84 -5.38 10.00 10.79
C PRO A 84 -4.03 9.78 11.48
N GLU A 85 -3.95 8.79 12.37
CA GLU A 85 -2.72 8.43 13.09
C GLU A 85 -1.60 7.88 12.19
N ALA A 86 -1.92 7.53 10.95
CA ALA A 86 -0.95 7.09 9.94
C ALA A 86 -0.47 8.22 9.04
N LEU A 87 -1.03 9.43 9.15
CA LEU A 87 -0.52 10.61 8.45
C LEU A 87 0.72 11.11 9.19
N GLU A 88 1.85 11.18 8.51
CA GLU A 88 3.10 11.59 9.15
C GLU A 88 3.06 13.06 9.60
N GLU A 89 3.43 13.27 10.85
CA GLU A 89 3.70 14.56 11.45
C GLU A 89 5.10 14.56 12.08
N TRP A 90 5.76 15.71 12.02
CA TRP A 90 7.13 15.85 12.54
C TRP A 90 7.25 17.10 13.40
N PRO A 91 7.89 17.02 14.58
CA PRO A 91 8.09 18.19 15.43
C PRO A 91 8.83 19.30 14.70
N VAL A 92 8.35 20.54 14.82
CA VAL A 92 9.02 21.73 14.26
C VAL A 92 10.47 21.82 14.73
N ALA A 93 10.75 21.55 16.00
CA ALA A 93 12.11 21.55 16.55
C ALA A 93 13.06 20.55 15.84
N MET A 94 12.52 19.46 15.29
CA MET A 94 13.31 18.52 14.49
C MET A 94 13.68 19.13 13.13
N PHE A 95 12.78 19.90 12.52
CA PHE A 95 13.08 20.65 11.31
C PHE A 95 14.06 21.79 11.55
N GLU A 96 13.93 22.53 12.65
CA GLU A 96 14.86 23.61 13.02
C GLU A 96 16.30 23.10 13.10
N SER A 97 16.48 21.91 13.68
CA SER A 97 17.80 21.30 13.85
C SER A 97 18.35 20.60 12.61
N LEU A 98 17.50 19.96 11.80
CA LEU A 98 17.95 19.11 10.67
C LEU A 98 17.81 19.76 9.29
N LEU A 99 16.75 20.55 9.08
CA LEU A 99 16.34 21.07 7.77
C LEU A 99 15.87 22.54 7.88
N PRO A 100 16.67 23.46 8.45
CA PRO A 100 16.23 24.82 8.78
C PRO A 100 15.76 25.61 7.56
N ARG A 101 16.40 25.43 6.40
CA ARG A 101 15.98 26.10 5.17
C ARG A 101 14.65 25.59 4.64
N LEU A 102 14.39 24.28 4.70
CA LEU A 102 13.09 23.72 4.29
C LEU A 102 11.99 24.19 5.24
N LEU A 103 12.28 24.34 6.53
CA LEU A 103 11.31 24.87 7.49
C LEU A 103 10.90 26.31 7.14
N GLN A 104 11.84 27.18 6.78
CA GLN A 104 11.54 28.55 6.33
C GLN A 104 10.61 28.53 5.11
N ILE A 105 10.88 27.66 4.14
CA ILE A 105 10.05 27.50 2.95
C ILE A 105 8.66 26.97 3.32
N ILE A 106 8.57 26.00 4.23
CA ILE A 106 7.28 25.46 4.70
C ILE A 106 6.46 26.55 5.40
N TYR A 107 7.08 27.39 6.23
CA TYR A 107 6.37 28.52 6.85
C TYR A 107 5.87 29.53 5.83
N GLU A 108 6.65 29.83 4.79
CA GLU A 108 6.21 30.74 3.73
C GLU A 108 5.07 30.13 2.89
N ILE A 109 5.12 28.81 2.60
CA ILE A 109 3.99 28.10 1.98
C ILE A 109 2.74 28.21 2.86
N ASP A 110 2.87 27.95 4.17
CA ASP A 110 1.74 28.02 5.10
C ASP A 110 1.15 29.43 5.18
N ALA A 111 1.99 30.46 5.30
CA ALA A 111 1.54 31.84 5.38
C ALA A 111 0.72 32.26 4.15
N ARG A 112 1.19 31.91 2.94
CA ARG A 112 0.48 32.18 1.68
C ARG A 112 -0.79 31.37 1.54
N PHE A 113 -0.76 30.12 1.96
CA PHE A 113 -1.94 29.25 1.95
C PHE A 113 -3.03 29.73 2.91
N VAL A 114 -2.64 30.16 4.12
CA VAL A 114 -3.56 30.77 5.09
C VAL A 114 -4.17 32.06 4.54
N ALA A 115 -3.41 32.87 3.79
CA ALA A 115 -3.96 34.05 3.12
C ALA A 115 -5.02 33.67 2.06
N GLU A 116 -4.80 32.61 1.28
CA GLU A 116 -5.79 32.07 0.33
C GLU A 116 -7.07 31.60 1.04
N ILE A 117 -6.93 30.85 2.14
CA ILE A 117 -8.07 30.39 2.95
C ILE A 117 -8.86 31.59 3.48
N ASN A 118 -8.19 32.59 4.06
CA ASN A 118 -8.83 33.79 4.60
C ASN A 118 -9.51 34.63 3.50
N SER A 119 -8.98 34.63 2.28
CA SER A 119 -9.63 35.29 1.15
C SER A 119 -10.90 34.57 0.70
N LYS A 120 -10.93 33.23 0.77
CA LYS A 120 -12.10 32.42 0.34
C LYS A 120 -13.18 32.33 1.44
N TRP A 121 -12.76 32.24 2.70
CA TRP A 121 -13.63 32.12 3.87
C TRP A 121 -13.22 33.11 4.97
N PRO A 122 -13.51 34.42 4.80
CA PRO A 122 -13.15 35.43 5.78
C PRO A 122 -13.77 35.14 7.16
N GLY A 123 -12.93 35.11 8.20
CA GLY A 123 -13.36 34.94 9.60
C GLY A 123 -13.53 33.49 10.07
N ASP A 124 -13.36 32.48 9.21
CA ASP A 124 -13.40 31.06 9.61
C ASP A 124 -12.06 30.60 10.20
N VAL A 125 -11.74 31.09 11.41
CA VAL A 125 -10.49 30.78 12.12
C VAL A 125 -10.33 29.27 12.35
N ALA A 126 -11.43 28.56 12.63
CA ALA A 126 -11.41 27.13 12.88
C ALA A 126 -11.00 26.34 11.63
N ARG A 127 -11.39 26.79 10.42
CA ARG A 127 -10.94 26.18 9.16
C ARG A 127 -9.46 26.41 8.91
N VAL A 128 -8.95 27.61 9.18
CA VAL A 128 -7.50 27.91 9.10
C VAL A 128 -6.71 26.94 9.98
N GLU A 129 -7.13 26.74 11.22
CA GLU A 129 -6.48 25.80 12.15
C GLU A 129 -6.50 24.35 11.64
N ARG A 130 -7.65 23.89 11.10
CA ARG A 130 -7.79 22.55 10.55
C ARG A 130 -7.00 22.31 9.25
N MET A 131 -6.61 23.36 8.53
CA MET A 131 -5.96 23.25 7.22
C MET A 131 -4.48 23.66 7.21
N SER A 132 -4.00 24.47 8.16
CA SER A 132 -2.61 24.95 8.19
C SER A 132 -1.59 23.79 8.10
N LEU A 133 -0.40 24.06 7.58
CA LEU A 133 0.67 23.07 7.53
C LEU A 133 1.32 22.84 8.89
N ILE A 134 1.13 23.76 9.84
CA ILE A 134 1.71 23.71 11.18
C ILE A 134 0.57 23.44 12.17
N SER A 135 0.74 22.43 13.04
CA SER A 135 -0.26 22.16 14.07
C SER A 135 -0.32 23.31 15.08
N PRO A 136 -1.52 23.61 15.62
CA PRO A 136 -1.69 24.58 16.69
C PRO A 136 -1.13 24.05 18.01
N GLY A 137 -0.88 24.95 18.97
CA GLY A 137 -0.47 24.60 20.33
C GLY A 137 1.05 24.61 20.57
N PRO A 138 1.48 24.22 21.79
CA PRO A 138 2.87 24.31 22.21
C PRO A 138 3.79 23.32 21.48
N ASP A 139 3.27 22.11 21.22
CA ASP A 139 3.99 21.05 20.51
C ASP A 139 3.72 21.11 19.01
N ARG A 140 4.24 22.17 18.38
CA ARG A 140 4.03 22.42 16.95
C ARG A 140 4.64 21.29 16.10
N MET A 141 3.83 20.77 15.19
CA MET A 141 4.17 19.72 14.23
C MET A 141 4.01 20.23 12.81
N VAL A 142 4.81 19.72 11.89
CA VAL A 142 4.61 19.88 10.45
C VAL A 142 3.74 18.73 9.94
N ARG A 143 2.59 19.07 9.35
CA ARG A 143 1.58 18.12 8.83
C ARG A 143 1.91 17.72 7.40
N MET A 144 2.60 16.60 7.21
CA MET A 144 3.21 16.22 5.92
C MET A 144 2.18 15.90 4.84
N ALA A 145 1.03 15.32 5.24
CA ALA A 145 -0.09 15.11 4.33
C ALA A 145 -0.61 16.43 3.75
N TYR A 146 -0.68 17.47 4.57
CA TYR A 146 -1.24 18.76 4.17
C TYR A 146 -0.25 19.49 3.27
N LEU A 147 1.05 19.41 3.60
CA LEU A 147 2.11 19.91 2.74
C LEU A 147 2.06 19.24 1.35
N SER A 148 1.81 17.93 1.31
CA SER A 148 1.68 17.19 0.05
C SER A 148 0.46 17.64 -0.75
N ILE A 149 -0.68 17.90 -0.09
CA ILE A 149 -1.90 18.38 -0.75
C ILE A 149 -1.72 19.80 -1.30
N VAL A 150 -1.25 20.73 -0.47
CA VAL A 150 -1.06 22.14 -0.84
C VAL A 150 -0.03 22.29 -1.96
N GLY A 151 1.05 21.51 -1.90
CA GLY A 151 2.12 21.52 -2.89
C GLY A 151 1.82 20.77 -4.18
N SER A 152 0.66 20.11 -4.33
CA SER A 152 0.36 19.26 -5.49
C SER A 152 -0.82 19.78 -6.31
N PHE A 153 -0.73 19.61 -7.64
CA PHE A 153 -1.85 19.89 -8.56
C PHE A 153 -2.87 18.75 -8.61
N SER A 154 -2.51 17.54 -8.16
CA SER A 154 -3.38 16.37 -8.17
C SER A 154 -3.27 15.57 -6.89
N VAL A 155 -4.41 15.15 -6.34
CA VAL A 155 -4.50 14.30 -5.14
C VAL A 155 -5.39 13.10 -5.46
N ASN A 156 -4.90 11.88 -5.29
CA ASN A 156 -5.69 10.68 -5.57
C ASN A 156 -5.73 9.66 -4.43
N GLY A 157 -6.91 9.04 -4.28
CA GLY A 157 -7.06 7.83 -3.49
C GLY A 157 -6.90 6.57 -4.32
N VAL A 158 -6.77 5.42 -3.65
CA VAL A 158 -6.40 4.13 -4.26
C VAL A 158 -7.56 3.16 -4.54
N ALA A 159 -8.78 3.58 -4.24
CA ALA A 159 -10.04 2.90 -4.55
C ALA A 159 -11.18 3.92 -4.54
N LYS A 160 -12.29 3.65 -5.24
CA LYS A 160 -13.42 4.58 -5.33
C LYS A 160 -13.92 5.02 -3.95
N LEU A 161 -14.31 4.06 -3.11
CA LEU A 161 -14.78 4.32 -1.74
C LEU A 161 -13.71 5.04 -0.90
N HIS A 162 -12.43 4.66 -1.03
CA HIS A 162 -11.34 5.34 -0.33
C HIS A 162 -11.27 6.82 -0.72
N SER A 163 -11.39 7.14 -2.00
CA SER A 163 -11.32 8.52 -2.50
C SER A 163 -12.54 9.33 -2.05
N GLU A 164 -13.73 8.72 -2.02
CA GLU A 164 -14.93 9.35 -1.48
C GLU A 164 -14.78 9.66 0.02
N LEU A 165 -14.20 8.74 0.81
CA LEU A 165 -13.97 8.94 2.24
C LEU A 165 -12.91 10.01 2.53
N LEU A 166 -11.91 10.17 1.67
CA LEU A 166 -10.97 11.28 1.75
C LEU A 166 -11.67 12.63 1.54
N GLN A 167 -12.49 12.74 0.49
CA GLN A 167 -13.17 14.00 0.15
C GLN A 167 -14.29 14.37 1.12
N LYS A 168 -15.01 13.38 1.68
CA LYS A 168 -16.11 13.64 2.62
C LYS A 168 -15.68 13.69 4.08
N GLY A 169 -14.52 13.11 4.39
CA GLY A 169 -13.99 12.99 5.74
C GLY A 169 -12.65 13.72 5.89
N LEU A 170 -11.57 12.96 5.78
CA LEU A 170 -10.22 13.36 6.23
C LEU A 170 -9.70 14.68 5.61
N PHE A 171 -9.98 14.90 4.32
CA PHE A 171 -9.51 16.08 3.57
C PHE A 171 -10.67 16.93 3.04
N ARG A 172 -11.80 16.92 3.75
CA ARG A 172 -13.01 17.64 3.34
C ARG A 172 -12.75 19.11 3.03
N ASP A 173 -12.10 19.84 3.94
CA ASP A 173 -11.88 21.27 3.76
C ASP A 173 -10.96 21.57 2.55
N PHE A 174 -10.01 20.68 2.24
CA PHE A 174 -9.17 20.77 1.03
C PHE A 174 -9.96 20.46 -0.24
N ALA A 175 -10.86 19.48 -0.20
CA ALA A 175 -11.73 19.13 -1.33
C ALA A 175 -12.79 20.23 -1.60
N GLU A 176 -13.24 20.95 -0.58
CA GLU A 176 -14.06 22.17 -0.72
C GLU A 176 -13.25 23.35 -1.31
N LEU A 177 -11.95 23.41 -1.04
CA LEU A 177 -11.06 24.45 -1.57
C LEU A 177 -10.75 24.21 -3.06
N TRP A 178 -10.32 23.00 -3.40
CA TRP A 178 -9.87 22.61 -4.75
C TRP A 178 -10.50 21.28 -5.20
N PRO A 179 -11.82 21.25 -5.48
CA PRO A 179 -12.54 20.01 -5.81
C PRO A 179 -11.96 19.30 -7.04
N GLU A 180 -11.46 20.05 -8.02
CA GLU A 180 -10.88 19.55 -9.27
C GLU A 180 -9.55 18.79 -9.10
N ARG A 181 -8.84 19.01 -7.98
CA ARG A 181 -7.57 18.31 -7.72
C ARG A 181 -7.77 16.87 -7.26
N PHE A 182 -8.92 16.57 -6.63
CA PHE A 182 -9.18 15.26 -6.04
C PHE A 182 -9.73 14.26 -7.06
N ASN A 183 -9.07 13.10 -7.19
CA ASN A 183 -9.48 12.07 -8.13
C ASN A 183 -9.26 10.64 -7.58
N ASN A 184 -9.61 9.64 -8.38
CA ASN A 184 -9.37 8.24 -8.06
C ASN A 184 -8.44 7.58 -9.07
N LYS A 185 -7.52 6.75 -8.56
CA LYS A 185 -6.75 5.78 -9.32
C LYS A 185 -6.81 4.46 -8.57
N THR A 186 -7.69 3.56 -8.99
CA THR A 186 -7.83 2.27 -8.31
C THR A 186 -6.56 1.43 -8.51
N ASN A 187 -6.00 0.91 -7.42
CA ASN A 187 -4.77 0.12 -7.47
C ASN A 187 -4.91 -1.10 -8.39
N GLY A 188 -3.83 -1.43 -9.08
CA GLY A 188 -3.73 -2.61 -9.92
C GLY A 188 -2.56 -3.51 -9.53
N VAL A 189 -2.57 -4.72 -10.06
CA VAL A 189 -1.44 -5.65 -10.03
C VAL A 189 -1.04 -5.99 -11.45
N THR A 190 0.26 -6.17 -11.70
CA THR A 190 0.73 -6.54 -13.04
C THR A 190 0.38 -8.01 -13.35
N PRO A 191 -0.34 -8.31 -14.45
CA PRO A 191 -0.64 -9.69 -14.84
C PRO A 191 0.60 -10.46 -15.28
N ARG A 192 1.69 -9.77 -15.63
CA ARG A 192 2.96 -10.41 -16.01
C ARG A 192 3.54 -11.20 -14.85
N ARG A 193 3.64 -10.59 -13.66
CA ARG A 193 4.15 -11.30 -12.47
C ARG A 193 3.09 -12.17 -11.82
N TRP A 194 1.89 -11.61 -11.58
CA TRP A 194 0.88 -12.20 -10.71
C TRP A 194 -0.10 -13.15 -11.39
N LEU A 195 0.12 -13.47 -12.66
CA LEU A 195 -0.62 -14.50 -13.38
C LEU A 195 0.30 -15.27 -14.34
N ALA A 196 0.93 -14.58 -15.29
CA ALA A 196 1.73 -15.22 -16.34
C ALA A 196 2.99 -15.92 -15.80
N ALA A 197 3.81 -15.21 -15.02
CA ALA A 197 5.08 -15.73 -14.51
C ALA A 197 4.88 -16.68 -13.32
N CYS A 198 4.03 -16.33 -12.35
CA CYS A 198 3.88 -17.14 -11.15
C CYS A 198 3.03 -18.40 -11.37
N ASN A 199 2.12 -18.41 -12.37
CA ASN A 199 1.24 -19.54 -12.67
C ASN A 199 1.33 -19.98 -14.14
N PRO A 200 2.49 -20.48 -14.60
CA PRO A 200 2.72 -20.79 -16.01
C PRO A 200 1.76 -21.86 -16.55
N ARG A 201 1.31 -22.79 -15.69
CA ARG A 201 0.31 -23.81 -16.06
C ARG A 201 -1.03 -23.17 -16.40
N LEU A 202 -1.50 -22.23 -15.58
CA LEU A 202 -2.74 -21.50 -15.84
C LEU A 202 -2.57 -20.56 -17.03
N ALA A 203 -1.43 -19.87 -17.13
CA ALA A 203 -1.14 -18.97 -18.25
C ALA A 203 -1.17 -19.70 -19.59
N SER A 204 -0.65 -20.94 -19.65
CA SER A 204 -0.74 -21.79 -20.84
C SER A 204 -2.18 -22.20 -21.16
N LEU A 205 -2.96 -22.59 -20.15
CA LEU A 205 -4.36 -22.98 -20.31
C LEU A 205 -5.22 -21.81 -20.83
N ILE A 206 -5.01 -20.60 -20.30
CA ILE A 206 -5.67 -19.38 -20.77
C ILE A 206 -5.25 -19.11 -22.22
N SER A 207 -3.94 -19.13 -22.49
CA SER A 207 -3.41 -18.78 -23.81
C SER A 207 -3.85 -19.72 -24.92
N GLU A 208 -4.10 -20.99 -24.62
CA GLU A 208 -4.67 -21.95 -25.57
C GLU A 208 -6.08 -21.55 -26.01
N LYS A 209 -6.87 -20.93 -25.13
CA LYS A 209 -8.28 -20.61 -25.39
C LYS A 209 -8.47 -19.24 -26.01
N ILE A 210 -7.67 -18.25 -25.60
CA ILE A 210 -7.88 -16.84 -25.99
C ILE A 210 -6.63 -16.16 -26.56
N GLY A 211 -5.55 -16.91 -26.82
CA GLY A 211 -4.27 -16.35 -27.28
C GLY A 211 -3.46 -15.67 -26.16
N THR A 212 -2.35 -15.01 -26.49
CA THR A 212 -1.40 -14.43 -25.50
C THR A 212 -1.60 -12.94 -25.21
N GLY A 213 -2.54 -12.28 -25.91
CA GLY A 213 -2.78 -10.83 -25.81
C GLY A 213 -3.16 -10.35 -24.41
N TRP A 214 -3.81 -11.20 -23.62
CA TRP A 214 -4.23 -10.91 -22.25
C TRP A 214 -3.09 -10.50 -21.29
N THR A 215 -1.84 -10.85 -21.61
CA THR A 215 -0.68 -10.48 -20.78
C THR A 215 -0.43 -8.97 -20.75
N THR A 216 -0.82 -8.25 -21.81
CA THR A 216 -0.75 -6.79 -21.91
C THR A 216 -2.13 -6.13 -21.94
N ASP A 217 -3.19 -6.89 -22.26
CA ASP A 217 -4.58 -6.42 -22.35
C ASP A 217 -5.51 -7.32 -21.52
N LEU A 218 -5.48 -7.14 -20.20
CA LEU A 218 -6.16 -8.03 -19.24
C LEU A 218 -7.67 -8.20 -19.44
N PRO A 219 -8.45 -7.20 -19.93
CA PRO A 219 -9.86 -7.38 -20.28
C PRO A 219 -10.17 -8.58 -21.19
N GLN A 220 -9.22 -9.05 -22.01
CA GLN A 220 -9.42 -10.23 -22.85
C GLN A 220 -9.75 -11.51 -22.05
N LEU A 221 -9.45 -11.55 -20.74
CA LEU A 221 -9.85 -12.66 -19.87
C LEU A 221 -11.37 -12.86 -19.80
N GLU A 222 -12.19 -11.86 -20.15
CA GLU A 222 -13.65 -12.00 -20.28
C GLU A 222 -14.04 -13.10 -21.27
N GLY A 223 -13.20 -13.38 -22.27
CA GLY A 223 -13.41 -14.48 -23.22
C GLY A 223 -13.43 -15.88 -22.59
N LEU A 224 -12.96 -16.02 -21.34
CA LEU A 224 -13.03 -17.28 -20.59
C LEU A 224 -14.43 -17.55 -20.01
N ALA A 225 -15.30 -16.54 -19.91
CA ALA A 225 -16.60 -16.68 -19.25
C ALA A 225 -17.49 -17.73 -19.93
N SER A 226 -17.41 -17.87 -21.26
CA SER A 226 -18.14 -18.89 -22.02
C SER A 226 -17.67 -20.33 -21.72
N LEU A 227 -16.48 -20.50 -21.15
CA LEU A 227 -15.89 -21.79 -20.79
C LEU A 227 -16.14 -22.18 -19.33
N ALA A 228 -16.84 -21.34 -18.55
CA ALA A 228 -17.05 -21.58 -17.12
C ALA A 228 -17.81 -22.88 -16.83
N GLU A 229 -18.75 -23.26 -17.72
CA GLU A 229 -19.56 -24.48 -17.60
C GLU A 229 -19.05 -25.65 -18.47
N ASP A 230 -17.93 -25.47 -19.18
CA ASP A 230 -17.30 -26.54 -19.98
C ASP A 230 -16.64 -27.56 -19.03
N PRO A 231 -17.12 -28.83 -18.97
CA PRO A 231 -16.59 -29.84 -18.06
C PRO A 231 -15.10 -30.14 -18.28
N ASP A 232 -14.63 -30.13 -19.53
CA ASP A 232 -13.23 -30.40 -19.87
C ASP A 232 -12.34 -29.25 -19.41
N PHE A 233 -12.79 -28.01 -19.64
CA PHE A 233 -12.08 -26.83 -19.16
C PHE A 233 -12.02 -26.78 -17.63
N GLN A 234 -13.14 -27.06 -16.94
CA GLN A 234 -13.17 -27.15 -15.49
C GLN A 234 -12.21 -28.23 -14.95
N GLN A 235 -12.16 -29.41 -15.59
CA GLN A 235 -11.26 -30.48 -15.19
C GLN A 235 -9.79 -30.04 -15.31
N ARG A 236 -9.41 -29.43 -16.44
CA ARG A 236 -8.04 -28.91 -16.66
C ARG A 236 -7.70 -27.79 -15.68
N TRP A 237 -8.64 -26.89 -15.38
CA TRP A 237 -8.46 -25.85 -14.39
C TRP A 237 -8.21 -26.42 -12.98
N ARG A 238 -8.98 -27.45 -12.59
CA ARG A 238 -8.78 -28.17 -11.32
C ARG A 238 -7.43 -28.88 -11.26
N GLN A 239 -6.96 -29.47 -12.36
CA GLN A 239 -5.63 -30.10 -12.43
C GLN A 239 -4.51 -29.07 -12.21
N VAL A 240 -4.63 -27.88 -12.82
CA VAL A 240 -3.70 -26.77 -12.58
C VAL A 240 -3.69 -26.37 -11.09
N ARG A 241 -4.87 -26.22 -10.48
CA ARG A 241 -4.99 -25.90 -9.05
C ARG A 241 -4.35 -26.97 -8.18
N ALA A 242 -4.61 -28.26 -8.44
CA ALA A 242 -4.05 -29.38 -7.70
C ALA A 242 -2.52 -29.40 -7.76
N ALA A 243 -1.93 -29.16 -8.94
CA ALA A 243 -0.48 -29.08 -9.11
C ALA A 243 0.13 -27.91 -8.32
N ASN A 244 -0.53 -26.75 -8.31
CA ASN A 244 -0.08 -25.59 -7.55
C ASN A 244 -0.20 -25.82 -6.03
N LYS A 245 -1.26 -26.48 -5.56
CA LYS A 245 -1.42 -26.85 -4.15
C LYS A 245 -0.36 -27.83 -3.67
N LEU A 246 0.04 -28.79 -4.52
CA LEU A 246 1.16 -29.68 -4.23
C LEU A 246 2.48 -28.91 -4.13
N GLN A 247 2.71 -27.95 -5.02
CA GLN A 247 3.88 -27.07 -4.96
C GLN A 247 3.92 -26.25 -3.67
N LEU A 248 2.80 -25.66 -3.26
CA LEU A 248 2.71 -24.93 -2.00
C LEU A 248 2.87 -25.84 -0.78
N ALA A 249 2.32 -27.06 -0.80
CA ALA A 249 2.49 -28.04 0.29
C ALA A 249 3.99 -28.33 0.53
N ARG A 250 4.73 -28.64 -0.53
CA ARG A 250 6.19 -28.89 -0.47
C ARG A 250 6.95 -27.67 0.01
N PHE A 251 6.55 -26.48 -0.45
CA PHE A 251 7.16 -25.22 -0.02
C PHE A 251 6.96 -24.95 1.47
N ILE A 252 5.76 -25.21 1.99
CA ILE A 252 5.44 -25.07 3.42
C ILE A 252 6.21 -26.11 4.26
N GLU A 253 6.21 -27.36 3.83
CA GLU A 253 6.90 -28.44 4.53
C GLU A 253 8.41 -28.16 4.62
N ALA A 254 9.04 -27.73 3.52
CA ALA A 254 10.46 -27.37 3.51
C ALA A 254 10.82 -26.20 4.44
N ARG A 255 9.89 -25.28 4.71
CA ARG A 255 10.13 -24.08 5.53
C ARG A 255 9.70 -24.21 6.98
N THR A 256 8.75 -25.09 7.26
CA THR A 256 8.09 -25.15 8.58
C THR A 256 8.11 -26.55 9.19
N GLY A 257 8.41 -27.58 8.40
CA GLY A 257 8.28 -28.99 8.79
C GLY A 257 6.83 -29.49 8.90
N VAL A 258 5.84 -28.63 8.64
CA VAL A 258 4.42 -29.00 8.70
C VAL A 258 3.98 -29.54 7.35
N SER A 259 3.55 -30.80 7.32
CA SER A 259 2.96 -31.42 6.14
C SER A 259 1.45 -31.10 6.05
N ILE A 260 0.99 -30.67 4.87
CA ILE A 260 -0.42 -30.38 4.59
C ILE A 260 -0.87 -31.14 3.34
N SER A 261 -2.10 -31.67 3.36
CA SER A 261 -2.63 -32.42 2.23
C SER A 261 -3.17 -31.47 1.15
N PRO A 262 -2.80 -31.64 -0.14
CA PRO A 262 -3.38 -30.86 -1.25
C PRO A 262 -4.89 -31.06 -1.44
N ALA A 263 -5.50 -32.08 -0.81
CA ALA A 263 -6.94 -32.29 -0.82
C ALA A 263 -7.68 -31.34 0.15
N MET A 264 -7.00 -30.78 1.15
CA MET A 264 -7.59 -29.81 2.08
C MET A 264 -7.87 -28.48 1.38
N LEU A 265 -8.91 -27.77 1.81
CA LEU A 265 -9.11 -26.38 1.43
C LEU A 265 -7.94 -25.52 1.95
N TYR A 266 -7.29 -24.78 1.06
CA TYR A 266 -6.22 -23.84 1.43
C TYR A 266 -6.82 -22.45 1.72
N ASP A 267 -6.91 -22.14 3.01
CA ASP A 267 -7.41 -20.87 3.56
C ASP A 267 -6.24 -19.96 3.91
N VAL A 268 -6.02 -18.92 3.11
CA VAL A 268 -4.79 -18.15 3.11
C VAL A 268 -5.02 -16.74 3.60
N GLN A 269 -4.34 -16.35 4.68
CA GLN A 269 -4.30 -14.96 5.13
C GLN A 269 -2.86 -14.45 5.19
N VAL A 270 -2.39 -13.88 4.07
CA VAL A 270 -1.03 -13.32 3.96
C VAL A 270 -1.04 -11.81 3.78
N LYS A 271 -0.49 -11.09 4.76
CA LYS A 271 -0.37 -9.62 4.78
C LYS A 271 0.43 -9.18 6.00
N ARG A 272 0.80 -7.89 6.09
CA ARG A 272 1.38 -7.29 7.31
C ARG A 272 0.56 -7.71 8.54
N ILE A 273 1.19 -8.05 9.66
CA ILE A 273 0.47 -8.38 10.89
C ILE A 273 0.07 -7.06 11.57
N HIS A 274 -1.24 -6.86 11.75
CA HIS A 274 -1.80 -5.64 12.31
C HIS A 274 -3.21 -5.89 12.83
N GLU A 275 -3.59 -5.26 13.95
CA GLU A 275 -4.91 -5.43 14.57
C GLU A 275 -6.09 -5.20 13.60
N TYR A 276 -6.07 -4.13 12.79
CA TYR A 276 -7.15 -3.87 11.82
C TYR A 276 -7.25 -4.93 10.71
N LYS A 277 -6.17 -5.70 10.45
CA LYS A 277 -6.18 -6.80 9.48
C LYS A 277 -6.70 -8.11 10.06
N ARG A 278 -6.99 -8.12 11.37
CA ARG A 278 -7.74 -9.15 12.08
C ARG A 278 -7.20 -10.58 11.91
N GLN A 279 -5.88 -10.77 11.89
CA GLN A 279 -5.31 -12.13 11.96
C GLN A 279 -5.72 -12.86 13.26
N LEU A 280 -5.94 -12.11 14.34
CA LEU A 280 -6.48 -12.64 15.58
C LEU A 280 -7.88 -13.26 15.38
N LEU A 281 -8.74 -12.65 14.57
CA LEU A 281 -10.07 -13.21 14.27
C LEU A 281 -9.96 -14.55 13.54
N ASN A 282 -9.03 -14.66 12.58
CA ASN A 282 -8.78 -15.92 11.89
C ASN A 282 -8.20 -16.98 12.83
N LEU A 283 -7.32 -16.59 13.76
CA LEU A 283 -6.83 -17.48 14.81
C LEU A 283 -7.96 -18.00 15.70
N LEU A 284 -8.89 -17.12 16.12
CA LEU A 284 -10.06 -17.50 16.92
C LEU A 284 -10.95 -18.49 16.16
N HIS A 285 -11.11 -18.30 14.85
CA HIS A 285 -11.79 -19.28 13.99
C HIS A 285 -11.07 -20.63 13.96
N ALA A 286 -9.73 -20.67 13.88
CA ALA A 286 -8.97 -21.92 13.98
C ALA A 286 -9.17 -22.63 15.34
N VAL A 287 -9.20 -21.87 16.43
CA VAL A 287 -9.49 -22.41 17.79
C VAL A 287 -10.92 -22.95 17.87
N TYR A 288 -11.89 -22.27 17.27
CA TYR A 288 -13.26 -22.75 17.20
C TYR A 288 -13.38 -24.06 16.42
N LEU A 289 -12.71 -24.19 15.27
CA LEU A 289 -12.67 -25.43 14.49
C LEU A 289 -11.99 -26.58 15.27
N PHE A 290 -10.94 -26.26 16.02
CA PHE A 290 -10.29 -27.20 16.93
C PHE A 290 -11.28 -27.70 17.99
N ASP A 291 -11.93 -26.80 18.74
CA ASP A 291 -12.89 -27.15 19.80
C ASP A 291 -14.05 -28.00 19.27
N ARG A 292 -14.63 -27.65 18.11
CA ARG A 292 -15.67 -28.46 17.47
C ARG A 292 -15.24 -29.88 17.16
N ASN A 293 -14.02 -30.05 16.65
CA ASN A 293 -13.47 -31.39 16.39
C ASN A 293 -13.30 -32.18 17.69
N GLN A 294 -12.87 -31.54 18.78
CA GLN A 294 -12.72 -32.22 20.08
C GLN A 294 -14.06 -32.67 20.68
N ARG A 295 -15.13 -31.91 20.42
CA ARG A 295 -16.48 -32.26 20.89
C ARG A 295 -17.21 -33.26 19.99
N GLY A 296 -16.58 -33.72 18.90
CA GLY A 296 -17.21 -34.62 17.94
C GLY A 296 -18.23 -33.94 17.01
N TYR A 297 -18.29 -32.61 16.98
CA TYR A 297 -19.17 -31.85 16.08
C TYR A 297 -18.55 -31.70 14.70
N THR A 298 -18.27 -32.83 14.06
CA THR A 298 -17.51 -32.91 12.79
C THR A 298 -18.39 -32.91 11.53
N ASP A 299 -19.70 -33.03 11.68
CA ASP A 299 -20.62 -33.06 10.55
C ASP A 299 -20.49 -31.75 9.75
N ALA A 300 -20.26 -31.91 8.44
CA ALA A 300 -20.06 -30.85 7.44
C ALA A 300 -18.74 -30.04 7.49
N LEU A 301 -17.73 -30.41 8.29
CA LEU A 301 -16.43 -29.72 8.27
C LEU A 301 -15.50 -30.26 7.18
N LEU A 302 -15.32 -29.50 6.10
CA LEU A 302 -14.32 -29.78 5.07
C LEU A 302 -12.91 -29.68 5.66
N PRO A 303 -12.01 -30.64 5.37
CA PRO A 303 -10.60 -30.55 5.74
C PRO A 303 -9.98 -29.23 5.29
N ARG A 304 -9.26 -28.54 6.19
CA ARG A 304 -8.74 -27.19 5.94
C ARG A 304 -7.29 -27.03 6.41
N ALA A 305 -6.48 -26.40 5.57
CA ALA A 305 -5.18 -25.86 5.95
C ALA A 305 -5.29 -24.33 6.03
N ILE A 306 -5.25 -23.79 7.24
CA ILE A 306 -5.20 -22.35 7.49
C ILE A 306 -3.74 -21.90 7.43
N ILE A 307 -3.43 -21.03 6.48
CA ILE A 307 -2.07 -20.59 6.16
C ILE A 307 -2.01 -19.08 6.42
N ILE A 308 -1.38 -18.69 7.52
CA ILE A 308 -1.18 -17.28 7.88
C ILE A 308 0.27 -16.91 7.61
N GLY A 309 0.52 -15.74 7.05
CA GLY A 309 1.88 -15.24 6.80
C GLY A 309 1.97 -13.72 6.86
N GLY A 310 3.07 -13.21 7.35
CA GLY A 310 3.25 -11.77 7.48
C GLY A 310 4.42 -11.36 8.36
N LYS A 311 4.70 -10.06 8.36
CA LYS A 311 5.70 -9.44 9.24
C LYS A 311 5.02 -8.43 10.16
N ALA A 312 5.46 -8.37 11.41
CA ALA A 312 5.13 -7.32 12.36
C ALA A 312 6.23 -6.26 12.37
N ALA A 313 5.87 -4.99 12.61
CA ALA A 313 6.87 -3.95 12.82
C ALA A 313 7.66 -4.23 14.11
N PRO A 314 8.98 -3.90 14.18
CA PRO A 314 9.83 -4.29 15.30
C PRO A 314 9.32 -3.84 16.69
N GLY A 315 8.78 -2.62 16.77
CA GLY A 315 8.23 -2.04 17.99
C GLY A 315 6.76 -2.38 18.27
N TYR A 316 6.07 -3.12 17.39
CA TYR A 316 4.65 -3.38 17.54
C TYR A 316 4.41 -4.65 18.38
N VAL A 317 4.39 -4.47 19.70
CA VAL A 317 4.26 -5.56 20.69
C VAL A 317 3.02 -6.42 20.44
N MET A 318 1.84 -5.81 20.26
CA MET A 318 0.60 -6.55 20.05
C MET A 318 0.66 -7.41 18.78
N ALA A 319 1.15 -6.89 17.67
CA ALA A 319 1.32 -7.67 16.44
C ALA A 319 2.27 -8.86 16.63
N LYS A 320 3.35 -8.70 17.40
CA LYS A 320 4.26 -9.82 17.75
C LYS A 320 3.58 -10.85 18.65
N ASN A 321 2.74 -10.41 19.59
CA ASN A 321 1.95 -11.32 20.44
C ASN A 321 0.95 -12.13 19.60
N ILE A 322 0.31 -11.53 18.60
CA ILE A 322 -0.55 -12.26 17.65
C ILE A 322 0.25 -13.34 16.90
N ILE A 323 1.45 -13.02 16.39
CA ILE A 323 2.34 -14.03 15.75
C ILE A 323 2.64 -15.17 16.74
N LYS A 324 3.00 -14.84 17.98
CA LYS A 324 3.30 -15.85 19.00
C LYS A 324 2.08 -16.74 19.28
N ALA A 325 0.89 -16.14 19.44
CA ALA A 325 -0.35 -16.86 19.67
C ALA A 325 -0.67 -17.82 18.52
N ILE A 326 -0.55 -17.38 17.26
CA ILE A 326 -0.75 -18.24 16.08
C ILE A 326 0.18 -19.45 16.13
N ASN A 327 1.48 -19.24 16.40
CA ASN A 327 2.44 -20.33 16.46
C ASN A 327 2.18 -21.31 17.61
N CYS A 328 1.76 -20.80 18.78
CA CYS A 328 1.39 -21.64 19.92
C CYS A 328 0.18 -22.52 19.61
N VAL A 329 -0.88 -21.96 19.02
CA VAL A 329 -2.07 -22.72 18.62
C VAL A 329 -1.71 -23.70 17.49
N ALA A 330 -0.90 -23.29 16.52
CA ALA A 330 -0.43 -24.16 15.43
C ALA A 330 0.28 -25.40 15.97
N ASN A 331 1.14 -25.23 16.97
CA ASN A 331 1.82 -26.36 17.61
C ASN A 331 0.84 -27.34 18.27
N THR A 332 -0.21 -26.85 18.95
CA THR A 332 -1.24 -27.72 19.54
C THR A 332 -2.06 -28.43 18.46
N VAL A 333 -2.54 -27.70 17.46
CA VAL A 333 -3.38 -28.23 16.37
C VAL A 333 -2.62 -29.29 15.56
N ASN A 334 -1.38 -29.01 15.15
CA ASN A 334 -0.66 -29.88 14.23
C ASN A 334 -0.12 -31.15 14.87
N ASN A 335 0.05 -31.18 16.20
CA ASN A 335 0.49 -32.36 16.95
C ASN A 335 -0.68 -33.26 17.41
N ASP A 336 -1.93 -32.80 17.31
CA ASP A 336 -3.09 -33.65 17.61
C ASP A 336 -3.36 -34.62 16.45
N ARG A 337 -3.15 -35.91 16.70
CA ARG A 337 -3.35 -36.98 15.71
C ARG A 337 -4.77 -37.01 15.14
N ARG A 338 -5.79 -36.60 15.92
CA ARG A 338 -7.19 -36.59 15.50
C ARG A 338 -7.49 -35.56 14.40
N LEU A 339 -6.61 -34.58 14.24
CA LEU A 339 -6.78 -33.46 13.31
C LEU A 339 -5.93 -33.58 12.04
N GLN A 340 -5.09 -34.60 11.92
CA GLN A 340 -4.08 -34.68 10.84
C GLN A 340 -4.67 -34.52 9.44
N ASP A 341 -5.86 -35.09 9.21
CA ASP A 341 -6.59 -35.05 7.94
C ASP A 341 -7.78 -34.06 7.94
N LYS A 342 -7.92 -33.25 9.00
CA LYS A 342 -9.08 -32.36 9.19
C LYS A 342 -8.70 -30.89 9.31
N LEU A 343 -7.67 -30.57 10.09
CA LEU A 343 -7.26 -29.19 10.34
C LEU A 343 -5.74 -29.10 10.47
N ARG A 344 -5.16 -28.20 9.68
CA ARG A 344 -3.76 -27.78 9.80
C ARG A 344 -3.71 -26.27 9.95
N LEU A 345 -2.83 -25.78 10.82
CA LEU A 345 -2.58 -24.35 10.99
C LEU A 345 -1.10 -24.08 10.79
N VAL A 346 -0.76 -23.22 9.83
CA VAL A 346 0.61 -22.93 9.43
C VAL A 346 0.85 -21.42 9.57
N PHE A 347 1.91 -21.05 10.27
CA PHE A 347 2.48 -19.71 10.14
C PHE A 347 3.67 -19.78 9.19
N LEU A 348 3.54 -19.20 8.00
CA LEU A 348 4.61 -19.19 7.00
C LEU A 348 5.63 -18.07 7.34
N PRO A 349 6.90 -18.42 7.64
CA PRO A 349 7.90 -17.44 8.00
C PRO A 349 8.38 -16.64 6.78
N ASP A 350 8.87 -15.43 7.07
CA ASP A 350 9.48 -14.51 6.10
C ASP A 350 8.65 -14.32 4.81
N TYR A 351 7.38 -13.94 4.98
CA TYR A 351 6.51 -13.58 3.85
C TYR A 351 7.16 -12.48 2.99
N ASN A 352 7.32 -12.76 1.70
CA ASN A 352 7.93 -11.89 0.70
C ASN A 352 7.32 -12.17 -0.70
N VAL A 353 7.81 -11.48 -1.73
CA VAL A 353 7.29 -11.62 -3.11
C VAL A 353 7.44 -13.06 -3.62
N SER A 354 8.59 -13.69 -3.43
CA SER A 354 8.83 -15.07 -3.86
C SER A 354 7.91 -16.07 -3.15
N ALA A 355 7.62 -15.85 -1.87
CA ALA A 355 6.63 -16.66 -1.16
C ALA A 355 5.23 -16.44 -1.75
N MET A 356 4.85 -15.18 -2.01
CA MET A 356 3.53 -14.85 -2.57
C MET A 356 3.30 -15.46 -3.96
N GLU A 357 4.32 -15.51 -4.81
CA GLU A 357 4.26 -16.13 -6.15
C GLU A 357 3.87 -17.62 -6.10
N VAL A 358 4.18 -18.32 -5.01
CA VAL A 358 3.74 -19.70 -4.80
C VAL A 358 2.36 -19.74 -4.14
N ILE A 359 2.13 -18.87 -3.15
CA ILE A 359 0.90 -18.87 -2.35
C ILE A 359 -0.35 -18.52 -3.19
N CYS A 360 -0.29 -17.45 -4.00
CA CYS A 360 -1.46 -16.96 -4.72
C CYS A 360 -2.02 -17.97 -5.73
N THR A 361 -1.17 -18.85 -6.26
CA THR A 361 -1.54 -19.82 -7.30
C THR A 361 -2.21 -21.06 -6.73
N ALA A 362 -2.16 -21.24 -5.42
CA ALA A 362 -2.64 -22.41 -4.69
C ALA A 362 -3.78 -22.09 -3.69
N ALA A 363 -4.01 -20.82 -3.36
CA ALA A 363 -5.10 -20.42 -2.46
C ALA A 363 -6.48 -20.80 -3.03
N ASP A 364 -7.29 -21.49 -2.22
CA ASP A 364 -8.70 -21.75 -2.54
C ASP A 364 -9.60 -20.64 -1.96
N LEU A 365 -9.20 -20.11 -0.79
CA LEU A 365 -9.83 -19.00 -0.09
C LEU A 365 -8.75 -18.01 0.37
N SER A 366 -8.97 -16.70 0.26
CA SER A 366 -8.01 -15.64 0.65
C SER A 366 -8.61 -14.48 1.43
#